data_AF-A0A6L7QXJ8-F1
#
_entry.id   AF-A0A6L7QXJ8-F1
#
_cell.length_a   1.000
_cell.length_b   1.000
_cell.length_c   1.000
_cell.angle_alpha   90.00
_cell.angle_beta   90.00
_cell.angle_gamma   90.00
#
_symmetry.space_group_name_H-M   'P 1'
#
loop_
_entity.id
_entity.type
_entity.pdbx_description
1 polymer ?
#
loop_
_entity_poly.entity_id
_entity_poly.type
_entity_poly.pdbx_seq_one_letter_code
_entity_poly.pdbx_strand_id
1 'polypeptide(L)' 'MRKRGLGTVVLITEAFEELAKATLASRGVPDLPMVIFPHQTEVMTTEELRPYVELAVDHEIVPLIEAVREPLA' A
#
# COMPACT_ATOMS: atom_id res chain seq x y z
N MET A 1 -2.37 -11.73 6.31
CA MET A 1 -2.47 -10.57 5.40
C MET A 1 -2.74 -11.02 3.96
N ARG A 2 -3.92 -11.59 3.68
CA ARG A 2 -4.30 -12.01 2.33
C ARG A 2 -5.74 -11.63 2.07
N LYS A 3 -6.02 -10.94 0.96
CA LYS A 3 -7.39 -10.71 0.50
C LYS A 3 -7.71 -11.77 -0.53
N ARG A 4 -8.68 -12.66 -0.22
CA ARG A 4 -9.05 -13.79 -1.09
C ARG A 4 -7.86 -14.72 -1.44
N GLY A 5 -6.95 -14.94 -0.49
CA GLY A 5 -5.79 -15.82 -0.68
C GLY A 5 -4.59 -15.18 -1.41
N LEU A 6 -4.71 -13.95 -1.89
CA LEU A 6 -3.62 -13.20 -2.51
C LEU A 6 -2.95 -12.28 -1.50
N GLY A 7 -1.61 -12.22 -1.51
CA GLY A 7 -0.88 -11.14 -0.84
C GLY A 7 -1.34 -9.81 -1.43
N THR A 8 -1.78 -8.89 -0.58
CA THR A 8 -2.35 -7.62 -1.04
C THR A 8 -1.92 -6.52 -0.09
N VAL A 9 -1.50 -5.40 -0.66
CA VAL A 9 -1.22 -4.13 0.01
C VAL A 9 -2.20 -3.08 -0.52
N VAL A 10 -2.62 -2.13 0.32
CA VAL A 10 -3.36 -0.95 -0.12
C VAL A 10 -2.39 0.21 -0.31
N LEU A 11 -2.47 0.84 -1.47
CA LEU A 11 -1.79 2.10 -1.74
C LEU A 11 -2.77 3.24 -1.47
N ILE A 12 -2.34 4.20 -0.65
CA ILE A 12 -3.17 5.34 -0.25
C ILE A 12 -2.28 6.60 -0.22
N THR A 13 -2.86 7.77 -0.51
CA THR A 13 -2.21 9.03 -0.14
C THR A 13 -2.57 9.40 1.29
N GLU A 14 -1.72 10.16 1.96
CA GLU A 14 -1.93 10.58 3.36
C GLU A 14 -3.32 11.19 3.60
N ALA A 15 -3.83 11.98 2.63
CA ALA A 15 -5.16 12.60 2.71
C ALA A 15 -6.33 11.60 2.87
N PHE A 16 -6.15 10.34 2.48
CA PHE A 16 -7.20 9.31 2.55
C PHE A 16 -6.91 8.20 3.56
N GLU A 17 -5.91 8.35 4.42
CA GLU A 17 -5.50 7.33 5.39
C GLU A 17 -6.66 6.85 6.28
N GLU A 18 -7.39 7.78 6.90
CA GLU A 18 -8.49 7.45 7.81
C GLU A 18 -9.66 6.76 7.09
N LEU A 19 -9.96 7.19 5.86
CA LEU A 19 -10.97 6.54 5.02
C LEU A 19 -10.55 5.12 4.65
N ALA A 20 -9.27 4.90 4.35
CA ALA A 20 -8.74 3.58 4.04
C ALA A 20 -8.86 2.62 5.24
N LYS A 21 -8.46 3.07 6.44
CA LYS A 21 -8.60 2.29 7.68
C LYS A 21 -10.05 1.88 7.94
N ALA A 22 -10.99 2.82 7.85
CA ALA A 22 -12.41 2.55 8.02
C ALA A 22 -12.94 1.54 6.96
N THR A 23 -12.48 1.68 5.71
CA THR A 23 -12.85 0.77 4.63
C THR A 23 -12.30 -0.64 4.84
N LEU A 24 -11.06 -0.77 5.31
CA LEU A 24 -10.45 -2.06 5.62
C LEU A 24 -11.15 -2.76 6.78
N ALA A 25 -11.45 -2.02 7.85
CA ALA A 25 -12.21 -2.52 8.99
C ALA A 25 -13.60 -3.04 8.57
N SER A 26 -14.36 -2.24 7.82
CA SER A 26 -15.71 -2.63 7.33
C SER A 26 -15.69 -3.84 6.38
N ARG A 27 -14.57 -4.08 5.70
CA ARG A 27 -14.37 -5.25 4.82
C ARG A 27 -13.80 -6.48 5.54
N GLY A 28 -13.64 -6.43 6.86
CA GLY A 28 -13.11 -7.53 7.66
C GLY A 28 -11.62 -7.81 7.43
N VAL A 29 -10.87 -6.81 6.98
CA VAL A 29 -9.41 -6.89 6.73
C VAL A 29 -8.66 -5.71 7.36
N PRO A 30 -8.86 -5.41 8.66
CA PRO A 30 -8.24 -4.24 9.30
C PRO A 30 -6.70 -4.31 9.31
N ASP A 31 -6.13 -5.51 9.33
CA ASP A 31 -4.68 -5.74 9.36
C ASP A 31 -4.05 -5.85 7.96
N LEU A 32 -4.75 -5.38 6.91
CA LEU A 32 -4.15 -5.36 5.57
C LEU A 32 -3.06 -4.28 5.53
N PRO A 33 -1.84 -4.60 5.06
CA PRO A 33 -0.78 -3.62 4.93
C PRO A 33 -1.20 -2.42 4.09
N MET A 34 -0.81 -1.24 4.55
CA MET A 34 -0.99 0.03 3.86
C MET A 34 0.37 0.66 3.59
N VAL A 35 0.58 1.14 2.38
CA VAL A 35 1.70 2.00 2.01
C VAL A 35 1.12 3.38 1.73
N ILE A 36 1.57 4.36 2.51
CA ILE A 36 1.05 5.73 2.51
C ILE A 36 2.03 6.62 1.76
N PHE A 37 1.57 7.23 0.68
CA PHE A 37 2.33 8.25 -0.04
C PHE A 37 2.17 9.60 0.68
N PRO A 38 3.26 10.21 1.20
CA PRO A 38 3.22 11.46 1.95
C PRO A 38 3.05 12.71 1.07
N HIS A 39 2.93 12.54 -0.24
CA HIS A 39 2.86 13.66 -1.18
C HIS A 39 1.47 13.79 -1.80
N GLN A 40 1.00 15.04 -1.91
CA GLN A 40 -0.17 15.38 -2.69
C GLN A 40 0.15 15.11 -4.17
N THR A 41 -0.22 13.92 -4.63
CA THR A 41 -0.07 13.51 -6.04
C THR A 41 -0.89 14.41 -6.98
N GLU A 42 -1.77 15.24 -6.44
CA GLU A 42 -2.70 16.12 -7.14
C GLU A 42 -2.02 17.26 -7.91
N VAL A 43 -0.79 17.64 -7.52
CA VAL A 43 -0.03 18.74 -8.13
C VAL A 43 1.12 18.30 -9.03
N MET A 44 1.31 16.98 -9.19
CA MET A 44 2.43 16.41 -9.94
C MET A 44 1.95 15.68 -11.18
N THR A 45 2.67 15.82 -12.27
CA THR A 45 2.46 15.02 -13.47
C THR A 45 2.88 13.57 -13.24
N THR A 46 2.38 12.64 -14.07
CA THR A 46 2.77 11.23 -14.01
C THR A 46 4.29 11.02 -14.15
N GLU A 47 4.96 11.85 -14.93
CA GLU A 47 6.42 11.80 -15.11
C GLU A 47 7.17 12.23 -13.85
N GLU A 48 6.68 13.25 -13.15
CA GLU A 48 7.26 13.70 -11.88
C GLU A 48 7.00 12.70 -10.75
N LEU A 49 5.86 11.99 -10.77
CA LEU A 49 5.52 10.99 -9.76
C LEU A 49 6.27 9.66 -9.92
N ARG A 50 6.63 9.30 -11.15
CA ARG A 50 7.21 8.00 -11.47
C ARG A 50 8.41 7.63 -10.59
N PRO A 51 9.42 8.48 -10.37
CA PRO A 51 10.58 8.11 -9.54
C PRO A 51 10.21 7.85 -8.08
N TYR A 52 9.24 8.59 -7.53
CA TYR A 52 8.77 8.40 -6.16
C TYR A 52 7.97 7.11 -6.01
N VAL A 53 7.15 6.79 -7.01
CA VAL A 53 6.39 5.54 -7.05
C VAL A 53 7.34 4.35 -7.22
N GLU A 54 8.31 4.43 -8.12
CA GLU A 54 9.33 3.38 -8.32
C GLU A 54 10.13 3.14 -7.03
N LEU A 55 10.57 4.21 -6.34
CA LEU A 55 11.24 4.11 -5.06
C LEU A 55 10.37 3.41 -4.00
N ALA A 56 9.09 3.81 -3.87
CA ALA A 56 8.17 3.19 -2.92
C ALA A 56 7.87 1.72 -3.29
N VAL A 57 7.78 1.40 -4.58
CA VAL A 57 7.59 0.03 -5.05
C VAL A 57 8.77 -0.85 -4.65
N ASP A 58 9.99 -0.41 -4.97
CA ASP A 58 11.19 -1.23 -4.80
C ASP A 58 11.61 -1.35 -3.32
N HIS A 59 11.44 -0.30 -2.52
CA HIS A 59 11.91 -0.27 -1.14
C HIS A 59 10.86 -0.60 -0.09
N GLU A 60 9.56 -0.43 -0.40
CA GLU A 60 8.49 -0.64 0.58
C GLU A 60 7.55 -1.77 0.15
N ILE A 61 7.01 -1.71 -1.08
CA ILE A 61 5.96 -2.63 -1.53
C ILE A 61 6.50 -4.03 -1.81
N VAL A 62 7.57 -4.15 -2.60
CA VAL A 62 8.15 -5.47 -2.96
C VAL A 62 8.61 -6.22 -1.71
N PRO A 63 9.41 -5.64 -0.79
CA PRO A 63 9.82 -6.33 0.43
C PRO A 63 8.63 -6.76 1.29
N LEU A 64 7.58 -5.93 1.36
CA LEU A 64 6.39 -6.22 2.13
C LEU A 64 5.57 -7.36 1.51
N ILE A 65 5.48 -7.43 0.17
CA ILE A 65 4.86 -8.57 -0.53
C ILE A 65 5.68 -9.84 -0.32
N GLU A 66 7.01 -9.78 -0.39
CA GLU A 66 7.90 -10.92 -0.18
C GLU A 66 7.82 -11.47 1.24
N ALA A 67 7.81 -10.60 2.26
CA ALA A 67 7.61 -10.98 3.66
C ALA A 67 6.27 -11.69 3.91
N VAL A 68 5.26 -11.44 3.07
CA VAL A 68 3.94 -12.11 3.13
C VAL A 68 3.91 -13.40 2.29
N ARG A 69 4.86 -13.55 1.35
CA ARG A 69 4.96 -14.68 0.43
C ARG A 69 5.68 -15.87 1.03
N GLU A 70 6.64 -15.67 1.95
CA GLU A 70 7.21 -16.76 2.74
C GLU A 70 6.21 -17.23 3.82
N PRO A 71 5.69 -18.47 3.74
CA PRO A 71 5.02 -19.07 4.88
C PRO A 71 6.11 -19.64 5.81
N LEU A 72 6.01 -19.32 7.10
CA LEU A 72 6.41 -20.15 8.23
C LEU A 72 7.22 -21.41 7.84
N ALA A 73 8.55 -21.31 7.93
CA ALA A 73 9.37 -22.48 8.22
C ALA A 73 9.16 -22.91 9.67
#